data_AF-A0A9W7XY98-F1
#
_entry.id   AF-A0A9W7XY98-F1
#
_cell.length_a   1.000
_cell.length_b   1.000
_cell.length_c   1.000
_cell.angle_alpha   90.00
_cell.angle_beta   90.00
_cell.angle_gamma   90.00
#
_symmetry.space_group_name_H-M   'P 1'
#
loop_
_entity.id
_entity.type
_entity.pdbx_description
1 polymer ?
#
loop_
_entity_poly.entity_id
_entity_poly.type
_entity_poly.pdbx_seq_one_letter_code
_entity_poly.pdbx_strand_id
1 'polypeptide(L)'
;MGLKSISIPDVDPDEHIVELIRSSSQSLERLHIGHVTEFDIVCLVANSRSPEQSLVYPHLKHLVIDSFIRGASLPQLWSNPFPALETLRCQYLPTRMASFVLRENRACLRHLAIDMTTMLG
;
A
#
# COMPACT_ATOMS: atom_id res chain seq x y z
N MET A 1 20.68 -7.06 5.58
CA MET A 1 19.49 -7.47 6.36
C MET A 1 18.41 -6.43 6.09
N GLY A 2 17.27 -6.82 5.52
CA GLY A 2 16.20 -5.86 5.20
C GLY A 2 15.27 -5.60 6.40
N LEU A 3 14.54 -4.49 6.40
CA LEU A 3 13.59 -4.17 7.46
C LEU A 3 12.36 -5.09 7.36
N LYS A 4 11.91 -5.58 8.52
CA LYS A 4 10.68 -6.39 8.63
C LYS A 4 9.44 -5.55 8.92
N SER A 5 9.62 -4.37 9.51
CA SER A 5 8.53 -3.49 9.92
C SER A 5 8.95 -2.04 9.68
N ILE A 6 8.09 -1.28 9.01
CA ILE A 6 8.24 0.16 8.81
C ILE A 6 6.94 0.84 9.26
N SER A 7 7.05 1.90 10.06
CA SER A 7 5.90 2.68 10.55
C SER A 7 6.22 4.17 10.44
N ILE A 8 5.41 4.88 9.64
CA ILE A 8 5.54 6.31 9.29
C ILE A 8 4.12 6.91 9.24
N PRO A 9 3.43 7.06 10.39
CA PRO A 9 2.01 7.44 10.43
C PRO A 9 1.71 8.92 10.18
N ASP A 10 2.67 9.82 10.42
CA ASP A 10 2.40 11.27 10.52
C ASP A 10 3.25 12.11 9.53
N VAL A 11 3.81 11.48 8.50
CA VAL A 11 4.73 12.14 7.55
C VAL A 11 4.31 11.79 6.13
N ASP A 12 4.21 12.81 5.27
CA ASP A 12 4.06 12.62 3.83
C ASP A 12 5.28 11.83 3.32
N PRO A 13 5.10 10.68 2.65
CA PRO A 13 6.23 9.90 2.18
C PRO A 13 6.97 10.67 1.09
N ASP A 14 8.18 11.13 1.42
CA ASP A 14 9.11 11.68 0.44
C ASP A 14 9.82 10.56 -0.36
N GLU A 15 10.64 10.95 -1.33
CA GLU A 15 11.38 10.01 -2.19
C GLU A 15 12.25 9.03 -1.37
N HIS A 16 12.88 9.50 -0.28
CA HIS A 16 13.74 8.67 0.56
C HIS A 16 12.93 7.62 1.33
N ILE A 17 11.74 8.00 1.83
CA ILE A 17 10.82 7.07 2.50
C ILE A 17 10.35 6.00 1.51
N VAL A 18 9.99 6.39 0.29
CA VAL A 18 9.56 5.45 -0.76
C VAL A 18 10.70 4.48 -1.10
N GLU A 19 11.93 4.97 -1.29
CA GLU A 19 13.09 4.12 -1.55
C GLU A 19 13.41 3.15 -0.40
N LEU A 20 13.27 3.60 0.85
CA LEU A 20 13.46 2.76 2.04
C LEU A 20 12.46 1.61 2.07
N ILE A 21 11.18 1.88 1.79
CA ILE A 21 10.13 0.87 1.74
C ILE A 21 10.41 -0.12 0.60
N ARG A 22 10.73 0.39 -0.59
CA ARG A 22 11.00 -0.43 -1.79
C ARG A 22 12.22 -1.33 -1.61
N SER A 23 13.30 -0.81 -1.03
CA SER A 23 14.52 -1.58 -0.75
C SER A 23 14.29 -2.70 0.27
N SER A 24 13.23 -2.59 1.07
CA SER A 24 12.81 -3.61 2.04
C SER A 24 11.75 -4.58 1.48
N SER A 25 11.37 -4.48 0.20
CA SER A 25 10.26 -5.26 -0.41
C SER A 25 10.35 -6.77 -0.17
N GLN A 26 11.56 -7.34 -0.20
CA GLN A 26 11.80 -8.78 -0.02
C GLN A 26 11.82 -9.26 1.44
N SER A 27 11.68 -8.37 2.43
CA SER A 27 11.69 -8.74 3.85
C SER A 27 10.57 -8.11 4.66
N LEU A 28 9.88 -7.11 4.11
CA LEU A 28 8.88 -6.34 4.82
C LEU A 28 7.65 -7.19 5.12
N GLU A 29 7.31 -7.34 6.40
CA GLU A 29 6.15 -8.08 6.90
C GLU A 29 5.03 -7.12 7.36
N ARG A 30 5.40 -5.91 7.80
CA ARG A 30 4.47 -4.88 8.29
C ARG A 30 4.82 -3.51 7.71
N LEU A 31 3.82 -2.85 7.15
CA LEU A 31 3.91 -1.48 6.67
C LEU A 31 2.78 -0.66 7.26
N HIS A 32 3.13 0.44 7.90
CA HIS A 32 2.20 1.43 8.39
C HIS A 32 2.63 2.79 7.86
N ILE A 33 1.79 3.41 7.06
CA ILE A 33 2.05 4.70 6.42
C ILE A 33 0.83 5.60 6.61
N GLY A 34 1.04 6.87 6.88
CA GLY A 34 -0.02 7.89 6.82
C GLY A 34 0.14 8.79 5.62
N HIS A 35 -0.84 9.66 5.43
CA HIS A 35 -0.83 10.74 4.44
C HIS A 35 -0.36 10.32 3.05
N VAL A 36 -0.95 9.23 2.53
CA VAL A 36 -0.59 8.69 1.21
C VAL A 36 -1.65 8.99 0.19
N THR A 37 -1.22 9.36 -1.01
CA THR A 37 -2.06 9.51 -2.19
C THR A 37 -2.09 8.21 -3.01
N GLU A 38 -2.96 8.15 -4.02
CA GLU A 38 -2.93 7.09 -5.02
C GLU A 38 -1.58 7.03 -5.75
N PHE A 39 -0.94 8.18 -5.95
CA PHE A 39 0.37 8.27 -6.58
C PHE A 39 1.48 7.65 -5.72
N ASP A 40 1.46 7.87 -4.41
CA ASP A 40 2.47 7.31 -3.50
C ASP A 40 2.40 5.79 -3.47
N ILE A 41 1.19 5.21 -3.45
CA ILE A 41 1.00 3.77 -3.57
C ILE A 41 1.56 3.25 -4.90
N VAL A 42 1.34 3.96 -6.01
CA VAL A 42 1.92 3.61 -7.31
C VAL A 42 3.45 3.68 -7.27
N CYS A 43 4.04 4.72 -6.68
CA CYS A 43 5.49 4.82 -6.49
C CYS A 43 6.05 3.68 -5.63
N LEU A 44 5.29 3.20 -4.64
CA LEU A 44 5.68 2.05 -3.82
C LEU A 44 5.67 0.74 -4.59
N VAL A 45 4.73 0.56 -5.53
CA VAL A 45 4.54 -0.72 -6.25
C VAL A 45 5.04 -0.70 -7.69
N ALA A 46 5.49 0.42 -8.25
CA ALA A 46 6.03 0.47 -9.61
C ALA A 46 7.47 -0.04 -9.65
N ASN A 47 7.82 -0.96 -10.55
CA ASN A 47 9.21 -1.39 -10.72
C ASN A 47 10.01 -0.31 -11.46
N SER A 48 11.11 0.17 -10.84
CA SER A 48 11.95 1.25 -11.40
C SER A 48 12.67 0.85 -12.68
N ARG A 49 12.89 -0.45 -12.90
CA ARG A 49 13.55 -0.98 -14.10
C ARG A 49 12.58 -1.35 -15.21
N SER A 50 11.31 -1.53 -14.89
CA SER A 50 10.28 -1.96 -15.84
C SER A 50 8.93 -1.42 -15.38
N PRO A 51 8.56 -0.19 -15.79
CA PRO A 51 7.34 0.47 -15.32
C PRO A 51 6.07 -0.35 -15.53
N GLU A 52 6.05 -1.25 -16.53
CA GLU A 52 4.94 -2.16 -16.80
C GLU A 52 4.80 -3.31 -15.80
N GLN A 53 5.74 -3.46 -14.87
CA GLN A 53 5.74 -4.52 -13.86
C GLN A 53 5.57 -3.94 -12.45
N SER A 54 4.85 -4.67 -11.61
CA SER A 54 4.74 -4.35 -10.19
C SER A 54 5.95 -4.86 -9.41
N LEU A 55 6.48 -4.03 -8.53
CA LEU A 55 7.29 -4.45 -7.39
C LEU A 55 6.41 -5.24 -6.42
N VAL A 56 6.79 -6.48 -6.16
CA VAL A 56 6.05 -7.40 -5.29
C VAL A 56 6.66 -7.41 -3.90
N TYR A 57 5.80 -7.39 -2.88
CA TYR A 57 6.12 -7.53 -1.46
C TYR A 57 5.66 -8.92 -0.98
N PRO A 58 6.45 -9.98 -1.22
CA PRO A 58 6.01 -11.36 -1.04
C PRO A 58 5.72 -11.75 0.42
N HIS A 59 6.21 -10.98 1.39
CA HIS A 59 6.08 -11.26 2.82
C HIS A 59 5.20 -10.26 3.56
N LEU A 60 4.65 -9.25 2.89
CA LEU A 60 3.87 -8.21 3.54
C LEU A 60 2.52 -8.77 3.99
N LYS A 61 2.34 -8.89 5.31
CA LYS A 61 1.14 -9.43 5.95
C LYS A 61 0.21 -8.36 6.48
N HIS A 62 0.77 -7.23 6.91
CA HIS A 62 0.00 -6.14 7.52
C HIS A 62 0.27 -4.82 6.81
N LEU A 63 -0.78 -4.22 6.25
CA LEU A 63 -0.76 -2.89 5.66
C LEU A 63 -1.74 -1.98 6.39
N VAL A 64 -1.23 -0.89 6.95
CA VAL A 64 -2.02 0.16 7.60
C VAL A 64 -1.81 1.48 6.85
N ILE A 65 -2.90 2.10 6.42
CA ILE A 65 -2.93 3.39 5.74
C ILE A 65 -3.83 4.34 6.55
N ASP A 66 -3.26 5.31 7.26
CA ASP A 66 -4.03 6.16 8.20
C ASP A 66 -4.67 7.40 7.58
N SER A 67 -4.22 7.86 6.41
CA SER A 67 -4.88 8.96 5.72
C SER A 67 -4.64 8.78 4.24
N PHE A 68 -5.66 8.30 3.53
CA PHE A 68 -5.59 8.20 2.08
C PHE A 68 -6.18 9.47 1.45
N ILE A 69 -5.33 10.24 0.76
CA ILE A 69 -5.70 11.48 0.09
C ILE A 69 -6.12 11.15 -1.34
N ARG A 70 -7.33 11.56 -1.73
CA ARG A 70 -7.85 11.32 -3.08
C ARG A 70 -6.98 12.07 -4.11
N GLY A 71 -6.20 11.31 -4.89
CA GLY A 71 -5.40 11.82 -6.00
C GLY A 71 -6.13 11.75 -7.35
N ALA A 72 -5.43 12.14 -8.42
CA ALA A 72 -5.87 11.87 -9.78
C ALA A 72 -5.89 10.35 -10.03
N SER A 73 -6.96 9.86 -10.67
CA SER A 73 -7.12 8.43 -10.94
C SER A 73 -6.00 7.92 -11.84
N LEU A 74 -5.30 6.87 -11.43
CA LEU A 74 -4.22 6.28 -12.21
C LEU A 74 -4.74 5.12 -13.09
N PRO A 75 -4.04 4.81 -14.21
CA PRO A 75 -4.39 3.70 -15.08
C PRO A 75 -4.35 2.36 -14.32
N GLN A 76 -5.12 1.38 -14.80
CA GLN A 76 -5.33 0.06 -14.20
C GLN A 76 -4.07 -0.53 -13.55
N LEU A 77 -4.18 -0.88 -12.27
CA LEU A 77 -3.13 -1.56 -11.53
C LEU A 77 -2.79 -2.92 -12.16
N TRP A 78 -1.49 -3.09 -12.41
CA TRP A 78 -0.83 -4.36 -12.72
C TRP A 78 -0.96 -5.37 -11.56
N SER A 79 -0.53 -6.61 -11.79
CA SER A 79 -0.53 -7.78 -10.88
C SER A 79 -0.50 -7.49 -9.37
N ASN A 80 -1.13 -8.36 -8.55
CA ASN A 80 -1.18 -8.24 -7.09
C ASN A 80 0.20 -7.99 -6.44
N PRO A 81 0.47 -6.78 -5.88
CA PRO A 81 1.75 -6.47 -5.28
C PRO A 81 1.92 -7.05 -3.87
N PHE A 82 0.84 -7.51 -3.21
CA PHE A 82 0.84 -7.93 -1.81
C PHE A 82 0.32 -9.37 -1.62
N PRO A 83 0.88 -10.39 -2.28
CA PRO A 83 0.27 -11.73 -2.36
C PRO A 83 0.08 -12.44 -1.01
N ALA A 84 0.77 -12.02 0.06
CA ALA A 84 0.66 -12.56 1.40
C ALA A 84 -0.14 -11.68 2.37
N LEU A 85 -0.91 -10.71 1.88
CA LEU A 85 -1.59 -9.73 2.73
C LEU A 85 -2.71 -10.38 3.56
N GLU A 86 -2.57 -10.34 4.88
CA GLU A 86 -3.52 -10.89 5.85
C GLU A 86 -4.38 -9.80 6.49
N THR A 87 -3.83 -8.60 6.67
CA THR A 87 -4.49 -7.46 7.31
C THR A 87 -4.36 -6.22 6.46
N LEU A 88 -5.49 -5.62 6.09
CA LEU A 88 -5.56 -4.27 5.53
C LEU A 88 -6.39 -3.39 6.46
N ARG A 89 -5.79 -2.33 6.98
CA ARG A 89 -6.49 -1.22 7.61
C ARG A 89 -6.26 0.03 6.77
N CYS A 90 -7.31 0.70 6.35
CA CYS A 90 -7.19 1.95 5.60
C CYS A 90 -8.26 2.94 6.04
N GLN A 91 -7.84 4.16 6.37
CA GLN A 91 -8.75 5.29 6.46
C GLN A 91 -8.87 5.86 5.05
N TYR A 92 -10.10 5.89 4.52
CA TYR A 92 -10.43 6.47 3.22
C TYR A 92 -9.94 5.73 1.96
N LEU A 93 -10.12 4.41 1.90
CA LEU A 93 -9.71 3.62 0.73
C LEU A 93 -10.60 3.89 -0.51
N PRO A 94 -10.05 4.29 -1.68
CA PRO A 94 -10.85 4.44 -2.90
C PRO A 94 -11.50 3.12 -3.32
N THR A 95 -12.76 3.19 -3.75
CA THR A 95 -13.56 2.00 -4.11
C THR A 95 -12.88 1.10 -5.15
N ARG A 96 -12.15 1.69 -6.10
CA ARG A 96 -11.38 0.93 -7.11
C ARG A 96 -10.24 0.12 -6.47
N MET A 97 -9.48 0.72 -5.58
CA MET A 97 -8.37 0.05 -4.88
C MET A 97 -8.91 -1.00 -3.90
N ALA A 98 -9.99 -0.69 -3.19
CA ALA A 98 -10.69 -1.65 -2.34
C ALA A 98 -11.12 -2.90 -3.13
N SER A 99 -11.74 -2.69 -4.29
CA SER A 99 -12.19 -3.78 -5.16
C SER A 99 -11.02 -4.61 -5.70
N PHE A 100 -9.91 -3.97 -6.06
CA PHE A 100 -8.68 -4.66 -6.49
C PHE A 100 -8.10 -5.51 -5.35
N VAL A 101 -7.86 -4.92 -4.17
CA VAL A 101 -7.28 -5.66 -3.04
C VAL A 101 -8.17 -6.84 -2.65
N LEU A 102 -9.49 -6.63 -2.58
CA LEU A 102 -10.45 -7.70 -2.28
C LEU A 102 -10.39 -8.82 -3.32
N ARG A 103 -10.32 -8.49 -4.61
CA ARG A 103 -10.28 -9.49 -5.67
C ARG A 103 -8.98 -10.30 -5.64
N GLU A 104 -7.85 -9.62 -5.51
CA GLU A 104 -6.52 -10.21 -5.65
C GLU A 104 -6.03 -10.89 -4.36
N ASN A 105 -6.47 -10.44 -3.18
CA ASN A 105 -6.00 -10.95 -1.88
C ASN A 105 -7.03 -11.79 -1.13
N ARG A 106 -8.17 -12.13 -1.78
CA ARG A 106 -9.27 -12.90 -1.15
C ARG A 106 -8.85 -14.19 -0.45
N ALA A 107 -7.77 -14.83 -0.91
CA ALA A 107 -7.32 -16.12 -0.38
C ALA A 107 -6.55 -15.98 0.95
N CYS A 108 -5.96 -14.82 1.21
CA CYS A 108 -5.07 -14.59 2.35
C CYS A 108 -5.62 -13.56 3.34
N LEU A 109 -6.46 -12.63 2.88
CA LEU A 109 -6.98 -11.54 3.69
C LEU A 109 -7.92 -12.07 4.79
N ARG A 110 -7.57 -11.79 6.04
CA ARG A 110 -8.32 -12.20 7.26
C ARG A 110 -8.96 -11.01 7.96
N HIS A 111 -8.32 -9.86 7.90
CA HIS A 111 -8.77 -8.65 8.57
C HIS A 111 -8.82 -7.50 7.58
N LEU A 112 -10.01 -6.92 7.43
CA LEU A 112 -10.24 -5.73 6.63
C LEU A 112 -10.95 -4.68 7.48
N ALA A 113 -10.33 -3.53 7.65
CA ALA A 113 -10.90 -2.37 8.30
C ALA A 113 -10.78 -1.17 7.37
N ILE A 114 -11.93 -0.72 6.83
CA ILE A 114 -11.99 0.49 6.01
C ILE A 114 -12.82 1.50 6.77
N ASP A 115 -12.19 2.60 7.19
CA ASP A 115 -12.91 3.72 7.78
C ASP A 115 -13.30 4.70 6.66
N MET A 116 -14.61 4.91 6.49
CA MET A 116 -15.18 5.83 5.49
C MET A 116 -15.75 7.10 6.12
N THR A 117 -15.48 7.36 7.40
CA THR A 117 -15.92 8.59 8.03
C THR A 117 -15.25 9.79 7.37
N THR A 118 -16.07 10.58 6.67
CA THR A 118 -15.68 11.88 6.13
C THR A 118 -15.20 12.75 7.28
N MET A 119 -13.93 13.15 7.28
CA MET A 119 -13.60 14.41 7.93
C MET A 119 -14.35 15.49 7.14
N LEU A 120 -15.48 15.92 7.69
CA LEU A 120 -16.16 17.15 7.31
C LEU A 120 -15.17 18.29 7.58
N GLY A 121 -14.39 18.63 6.57
CA GLY A 121 -13.50 19.79 6.54
C GLY A 121 -13.84 20.64 5.33
#